data_AF-A0A4V6YCD4-F1
#
_entry.id   AF-A0A4V6YCD4-F1
#
_cell.length_a   1.000
_cell.length_b   1.000
_cell.length_c   1.000
_cell.angle_alpha   90.00
_cell.angle_beta   90.00
_cell.angle_gamma   90.00
#
_symmetry.space_group_name_H-M   'P 1'
#
loop_
_entity.id
_entity.type
_entity.pdbx_description
1 polymer ?
#
loop_
_entity_poly.entity_id
_entity_poly.type
_entity_poly.pdbx_seq_one_letter_code
_entity_poly.pdbx_strand_id
1 'polypeptide(L)'
;PMAETGMSNLRVVWYTMLSGVVPQVVASAFGFLLVSVATGLFPVASGFAAGAMLAVVFRELIPSSHGHGHADAATAAFLVGFVLLVVVDAVVAV
;
A
#
# COMPACT_ATOMS: atom_id res chain seq x y z
N PRO A 1 -16.33 -5.53 -3.76
CA PRO A 1 -15.96 -6.49 -4.82
C PRO A 1 -16.03 -7.98 -4.40
N MET A 2 -15.15 -8.50 -3.53
CA MET A 2 -15.18 -9.93 -3.15
C MET A 2 -16.37 -10.32 -2.23
N ALA A 3 -16.99 -9.35 -1.56
CA ALA A 3 -18.23 -9.59 -0.80
C ALA A 3 -19.49 -9.60 -1.69
N GLU A 4 -19.40 -9.04 -2.90
CA GLU A 4 -20.53 -8.93 -3.83
C GLU A 4 -20.70 -10.18 -4.70
N THR A 5 -19.76 -11.13 -4.62
CA THR A 5 -19.77 -12.39 -5.38
C THR A 5 -20.62 -13.50 -4.73
N GLY A 6 -21.37 -13.19 -3.65
CA GLY A 6 -22.27 -14.13 -2.97
C GLY A 6 -21.56 -15.14 -2.06
N MET A 7 -20.27 -14.96 -1.77
CA MET A 7 -19.54 -15.78 -0.80
C MET A 7 -19.89 -15.41 0.65
N SER A 8 -19.76 -16.37 1.57
CA SER A 8 -19.96 -16.10 3.00
C SER A 8 -18.93 -15.10 3.53
N ASN A 9 -19.38 -14.12 4.32
CA ASN A 9 -18.54 -13.02 4.84
C ASN A 9 -17.26 -13.53 5.53
N LEU A 10 -17.35 -14.62 6.28
CA LEU A 10 -16.20 -15.22 6.95
C LEU A 10 -15.13 -15.70 5.95
N ARG A 11 -15.55 -16.29 4.83
CA ARG A 11 -14.65 -16.79 3.79
C ARG A 11 -14.00 -15.64 3.00
N VAL A 12 -14.75 -14.56 2.74
CA VAL A 12 -14.21 -13.34 2.11
C VAL A 12 -13.12 -12.72 2.98
N VAL A 13 -13.35 -12.63 4.29
CA VAL A 13 -12.35 -12.14 5.25
C VAL A 13 -11.10 -13.03 5.21
N TRP A 14 -11.25 -14.36 5.31
CA TRP A 14 -10.11 -15.27 5.26
C TRP A 14 -9.27 -15.12 3.98
N TYR A 15 -9.91 -15.07 2.80
CA TYR A 15 -9.16 -14.96 1.55
C TYR A 15 -8.49 -13.60 1.35
N THR A 16 -9.17 -12.51 1.71
CA THR A 16 -8.58 -11.17 1.60
C THR A 16 -7.37 -11.02 2.51
N MET A 17 -7.47 -11.48 3.76
CA MET A 17 -6.35 -11.50 4.70
C MET A 17 -5.19 -12.35 4.18
N LEU A 18 -5.48 -13.57 3.71
CA LEU A 18 -4.45 -14.48 3.21
C LEU A 18 -3.74 -13.92 1.96
N SER A 19 -4.48 -13.28 1.05
CA SER A 19 -3.91 -12.66 -0.16
C SER A 19 -3.00 -11.47 0.13
N GLY A 20 -3.22 -10.75 1.24
CA GLY A 20 -2.33 -9.67 1.67
C GLY A 20 -1.09 -10.23 2.37
N VAL A 21 -1.31 -11.09 3.38
CA VAL A 21 -0.25 -11.55 4.28
C VAL A 21 0.74 -12.48 3.59
N VAL A 22 0.28 -13.46 2.80
CA VAL A 22 1.17 -14.48 2.24
C VAL A 22 2.23 -13.87 1.32
N PRO A 23 1.89 -13.02 0.33
CA PRO A 23 2.90 -12.38 -0.51
C PRO A 23 3.81 -11.44 0.29
N GLN A 24 3.27 -10.70 1.25
CA GLN A 24 4.04 -9.75 2.07
C GLN A 24 5.08 -10.45 2.95
N VAL A 25 4.72 -11.54 3.61
CA VAL A 25 5.64 -12.29 4.48
C VAL A 25 6.77 -12.90 3.65
N VAL A 26 6.45 -13.50 2.49
CA VAL A 26 7.45 -14.09 1.61
C VAL A 26 8.38 -13.02 1.02
N ALA A 27 7.82 -11.90 0.54
CA ALA A 27 8.60 -10.80 -0.02
C ALA A 27 9.49 -10.12 1.04
N SER A 28 8.98 -9.94 2.26
CA SER A 28 9.73 -9.36 3.37
C SER A 28 10.89 -10.24 3.81
N ALA A 29 10.69 -11.56 3.89
CA ALA A 29 11.76 -12.50 4.25
C ALA A 29 12.88 -12.48 3.20
N PHE A 30 12.52 -12.49 1.92
CA PHE A 30 13.49 -12.40 0.83
C PHE A 30 14.23 -11.05 0.81
N GLY A 31 13.50 -9.94 0.98
CA GLY A 31 14.08 -8.60 1.03
C GLY A 31 15.06 -8.42 2.20
N PHE A 32 14.71 -8.93 3.38
CA PHE A 32 15.59 -8.92 4.55
C PHE A 32 16.90 -9.69 4.31
N LEU A 33 16.80 -10.91 3.76
CA LEU A 33 17.98 -11.71 3.42
C LEU A 33 18.87 -10.98 2.41
N LEU A 34 18.29 -10.39 1.38
CA LEU A 34 19.05 -9.69 0.33
C LEU A 34 19.79 -8.46 0.87
N VAL A 35 19.16 -7.67 1.74
CA VAL A 35 19.77 -6.49 2.36
C VAL A 35 20.86 -6.89 3.36
N SER A 36 20.70 -8.02 4.05
CA SER A 36 21.71 -8.51 5.01
C SER A 36 23.06 -8.86 4.37
N VAL A 37 23.07 -9.24 3.09
CA VAL A 37 24.29 -9.57 2.33
C VAL A 37 24.89 -8.34 1.64
N ALA A 38 24.07 -7.38 1.21
CA ALA A 38 24.49 -6.19 0.49
C ALA A 38 23.96 -4.91 1.15
N THR A 39 24.68 -4.43 2.17
CA THR A 39 24.29 -3.23 2.96
C THR A 39 24.15 -1.96 2.13
N GLY A 40 24.90 -1.83 1.02
CA GLY A 40 24.80 -0.68 0.10
C GLY A 40 23.60 -0.71 -0.85
N LEU A 41 22.86 -1.82 -0.95
CA LEU A 41 21.75 -1.95 -1.89
C LEU A 41 20.44 -1.35 -1.35
N PHE A 42 20.33 -1.18 -0.03
CA PHE A 42 19.11 -0.71 0.63
C PHE A 42 18.58 0.62 0.09
N PRO A 43 19.39 1.69 -0.09
CA PRO A 43 18.89 2.97 -0.59
C PRO A 43 18.31 2.85 -2.01
N VAL A 44 18.97 2.11 -2.89
CA VAL A 44 18.51 1.89 -4.27
C VAL A 44 17.20 1.07 -4.29
N ALA A 45 17.14 0.01 -3.47
CA ALA A 45 15.94 -0.81 -3.34
C ALA A 45 14.75 -0.01 -2.76
N SER A 46 15.00 0.85 -1.77
CA SER A 46 13.98 1.72 -1.18
C SER A 46 13.43 2.73 -2.19
N GLY A 47 14.30 3.33 -3.02
CA GLY A 47 13.89 4.22 -4.10
C GLY A 47 13.06 3.51 -5.16
N PHE A 48 13.42 2.27 -5.51
CA PHE A 48 12.63 1.44 -6.41
C PHE A 48 11.25 1.11 -5.83
N ALA A 49 11.18 0.74 -4.55
CA ALA A 49 9.91 0.46 -3.86
C ALA A 49 8.99 1.71 -3.82
N ALA A 50 9.56 2.88 -3.52
CA ALA A 50 8.83 4.15 -3.55
C ALA A 50 8.28 4.45 -4.97
N GLY A 51 9.10 4.26 -6.00
CA GLY A 51 8.68 4.44 -7.40
C GLY A 51 7.56 3.49 -7.82
N ALA A 52 7.64 2.21 -7.44
CA ALA A 52 6.60 1.23 -7.72
C ALA A 52 5.25 1.61 -7.08
N MET A 53 5.27 2.08 -5.83
CA MET A 53 4.05 2.54 -5.15
C MET A 53 3.46 3.79 -5.80
N LEU A 54 4.28 4.76 -6.22
CA LEU A 54 3.78 5.93 -6.96
C LEU A 54 3.10 5.53 -8.27
N ALA A 55 3.67 4.57 -9.01
CA ALA A 55 3.08 4.10 -10.27
C ALA A 55 1.68 3.49 -10.07
N VAL A 56 1.50 2.67 -9.02
CA VAL A 56 0.18 2.09 -8.67
C VAL A 56 -0.81 3.18 -8.25
N VAL A 57 -0.36 4.15 -7.44
CA VAL A 57 -1.20 5.27 -6.97
C VAL A 57 -1.77 6.07 -8.15
N PHE A 58 -0.92 6.46 -9.10
CA PHE A 58 -1.35 7.27 -10.24
C PHE A 58 -2.19 6.49 -11.25
N ARG A 59 -1.90 5.19 -11.47
CA ARG A 59 -2.59 4.39 -12.48
C ARG A 59 -3.92 3.81 -12.00
N GLU A 60 -4.04 3.52 -10.71
CA GLU A 60 -5.18 2.77 -10.18
C GLU A 60 -5.92 3.53 -9.08
N LEU A 61 -5.22 3.99 -8.02
CA LEU A 61 -5.88 4.54 -6.83
C LEU A 61 -6.52 5.91 -7.08
N ILE A 62 -5.81 6.86 -7.69
CA ILE A 62 -6.36 8.20 -7.97
C ILE A 62 -7.54 8.12 -8.96
N PRO A 63 -7.43 7.41 -10.11
CA PRO A 63 -8.56 7.25 -11.03
C PRO A 63 -9.77 6.56 -10.39
N SER A 64 -9.54 5.51 -9.59
CA SER A 64 -10.63 4.79 -8.92
C SER A 64 -11.35 5.67 -7.88
N SER A 65 -10.61 6.50 -7.16
CA SER A 65 -11.18 7.44 -6.16
C SER A 65 -12.06 8.51 -6.80
N HIS A 66 -11.73 8.95 -8.02
CA HIS A 66 -12.47 9.99 -8.75
C HIS A 66 -13.61 9.44 -9.61
N GLY A 67 -13.70 8.11 -9.80
CA GLY A 67 -14.68 7.47 -10.70
C GLY A 67 -16.14 7.57 -10.27
N HIS A 68 -16.43 7.96 -9.02
CA HIS A 68 -17.79 7.97 -8.45
C HIS A 68 -18.41 9.38 -8.35
N GLY A 69 -17.86 10.38 -9.06
CA GLY A 69 -18.41 11.74 -9.13
C GLY A 69 -18.17 12.64 -7.91
N HIS A 70 -17.47 12.16 -6.87
CA HIS A 70 -17.15 12.90 -5.65
C HIS A 70 -15.67 13.34 -5.61
N ALA A 71 -15.18 13.91 -6.72
CA ALA A 71 -13.79 14.28 -6.92
C ALA A 71 -13.23 15.20 -5.81
N ASP A 72 -14.00 16.21 -5.41
CA ASP A 72 -13.55 17.18 -4.39
C ASP A 72 -13.40 16.54 -3.01
N ALA A 73 -14.34 15.67 -2.62
CA ALA A 73 -14.27 14.95 -1.35
C ALA A 73 -13.13 13.91 -1.35
N ALA A 74 -12.90 13.22 -2.47
CA ALA A 74 -11.79 12.29 -2.62
C ALA A 74 -10.44 13.02 -2.52
N THR A 75 -10.31 14.19 -3.14
CA THR A 75 -9.10 15.03 -3.07
C THR A 75 -8.88 15.57 -1.65
N ALA A 76 -9.95 16.04 -0.99
CA ALA A 76 -9.85 16.49 0.40
C ALA A 76 -9.40 15.37 1.34
N ALA A 77 -9.98 14.17 1.21
CA ALA A 77 -9.57 12.99 1.99
C ALA A 77 -8.12 12.57 1.71
N PHE A 78 -7.68 12.64 0.44
CA PHE A 78 -6.30 12.38 0.06
C PHE A 78 -5.32 13.38 0.71
N LEU A 79 -5.62 14.67 0.66
CA LEU A 79 -4.80 15.71 1.28
C LEU A 79 -4.72 15.54 2.80
N VAL A 80 -5.85 15.23 3.46
CA VAL A 80 -5.87 14.95 4.91
C VAL A 80 -5.02 13.73 5.24
N GLY A 81 -5.13 12.64 4.46
CA GLY A 81 -4.32 11.44 4.63
C GLY A 81 -2.82 11.71 4.42
N PHE A 82 -2.47 12.53 3.43
CA PHE A 82 -1.08 12.92 3.17
C PHE A 82 -0.49 13.74 4.32
N VAL A 83 -1.23 14.73 4.83
CA VAL A 83 -0.81 15.50 6.01
C VAL A 83 -0.65 14.59 7.23
N LEU A 84 -1.60 13.67 7.45
CA LEU A 84 -1.52 12.70 8.55
C LEU A 84 -0.27 11.82 8.42
N LEU A 85 0.05 11.34 7.21
CA LEU A 85 1.26 10.56 6.95
C LEU A 85 2.53 11.36 7.33
N VAL A 86 2.63 12.62 6.90
CA VAL A 86 3.79 13.48 7.22
C VAL A 86 3.90 13.71 8.73
N VAL A 87 2.78 13.93 9.42
CA VAL A 87 2.77 14.10 10.88
C VAL A 87 3.20 12.81 11.58
N VAL A 88 2.69 11.66 11.16
CA VAL A 88 3.07 10.36 11.74
C VAL A 88 4.56 10.09 11.52
N ASP A 89 5.09 10.34 10.32
CA ASP A 89 6.53 10.20 10.03
C ASP A 89 7.35 11.13 10.93
N ALA A 90 6.98 12.41 11.03
CA ALA A 90 7.69 13.38 11.86
C ALA A 90 7.62 13.07 13.38
N VAL A 91 6.57 12.40 13.85
CA VAL A 91 6.41 12.05 15.27
C VAL A 91 7.06 10.71 15.62
N VAL A 92 6.98 9.72 14.73
CA VAL A 92 7.47 8.34 14.96
C VAL A 92 8.92 8.17 14.57
N ALA A 93 9.43 8.94 13.60
CA ALA A 93 10.84 8.88 13.18
C ALA A 93 11.80 9.70 14.06
N VAL A 94 11.31 10.26 15.18
CA VAL A 94 12.10 10.91 16.26
C VAL A 94 12.46 9.89 17.32
#